data_AF-A0AAV2QPJ8-F1
#
_entry.id   AF-A0AAV2QPJ8-F1
#
_cell.length_a   1.000
_cell.length_b   1.000
_cell.length_c   1.000
_cell.angle_alpha   90.00
_cell.angle_beta   90.00
_cell.angle_gamma   90.00
#
_symmetry.space_group_name_H-M   'P 1'
#
loop_
_entity.id
_entity.type
_entity.pdbx_description
1 polymer ?
#
loop_
_entity_poly.entity_id
_entity_poly.type
_entity_poly.pdbx_seq_one_letter_code
_entity_poly.pdbx_strand_id
1 'polypeptide(L)'
;SFEPEKPDTAGDDSSDCEAKTDGRLADKAKSWCTCGCCEIMDTERECICCNEIEEIREKQDELKCMDYSQDSIPKCIIDHPGFNENCTAIWALQTAYFAYQTEYGRDKYSPEKRYRYTAYRQLTRWCWGFVGREVRIVLPSCAVSKIRSVFPSDNYIGFKLPRTDQ
;
A
#
# COMPACT_ATOMS: atom_id res chain seq x y z
N SER A 1 -32.03 -3.49 -2.47
CA SER A 1 -30.70 -2.92 -2.22
C SER A 1 -29.82 -4.00 -1.64
N PHE A 2 -28.63 -4.21 -2.20
CA PHE A 2 -27.60 -5.05 -1.59
C PHE A 2 -26.72 -4.13 -0.75
N GLU A 3 -27.14 -3.82 0.47
CA GLU A 3 -26.27 -3.22 1.48
C GLU A 3 -25.96 -4.32 2.50
N PRO A 4 -24.69 -4.75 2.64
CA PRO A 4 -24.32 -5.62 3.73
C PRO A 4 -24.45 -4.88 5.06
N GLU A 5 -25.02 -5.54 6.06
CA GLU A 5 -25.11 -5.03 7.43
C GLU A 5 -23.70 -4.79 7.97
N LYS A 6 -23.51 -3.64 8.64
CA LYS A 6 -22.22 -3.27 9.24
C LYS A 6 -21.92 -4.24 10.40
N PRO A 7 -20.80 -4.97 10.38
CA PRO A 7 -20.37 -5.67 11.59
C PRO A 7 -19.90 -4.65 12.64
N ASP A 8 -20.33 -4.88 13.88
CA ASP A 8 -19.78 -4.23 15.06
C ASP A 8 -18.41 -4.85 15.35
N THR A 9 -17.33 -4.07 15.23
CA THR A 9 -16.02 -4.51 15.74
C THR A 9 -15.34 -3.40 16.52
N ALA A 10 -15.33 -3.60 17.84
CA ALA A 10 -14.33 -3.06 18.74
C ALA A 10 -13.07 -3.94 18.65
N GLY A 11 -11.92 -3.29 18.54
CA GLY A 11 -10.62 -3.93 18.40
C GLY A 11 -9.56 -2.87 18.22
N ASP A 12 -9.14 -2.29 19.33
CA ASP A 12 -7.94 -1.45 19.43
C ASP A 12 -6.74 -2.40 19.46
N ASP A 13 -5.92 -2.36 18.41
CA ASP A 13 -4.55 -2.84 18.48
C ASP A 13 -3.68 -1.92 17.62
N SER A 14 -3.06 -0.95 18.29
CA SER A 14 -2.05 -0.05 17.73
C SER A 14 -0.74 -0.81 17.61
N SER A 15 -0.56 -1.55 16.51
CA SER A 15 0.75 -2.08 16.12
C SER A 15 1.57 -0.96 15.47
N ASP A 16 2.28 -0.19 16.29
CA ASP A 16 3.35 0.70 15.83
C ASP A 16 4.62 -0.14 15.69
N CYS A 17 4.78 -0.79 14.53
CA CYS A 17 6.01 -1.46 14.18
C CYS A 17 7.02 -0.40 13.69
N GLU A 18 7.76 0.21 14.61
CA GLU A 18 8.95 1.00 14.26
C GLU A 18 10.02 0.06 13.66
N ALA A 19 9.88 -0.23 12.37
CA ALA A 19 10.91 -0.91 11.61
C ALA A 19 12.17 -0.04 11.65
N LYS A 20 13.24 -0.55 12.28
CA LYS A 20 14.56 0.06 12.29
C LYS A 20 15.06 0.12 10.84
N THR A 21 14.84 1.28 10.23
CA THR A 21 15.19 1.56 8.83
C THR A 21 16.50 2.33 8.73
N ASP A 22 17.17 2.58 9.86
CA ASP A 22 18.42 3.34 9.98
C ASP A 22 19.49 2.91 8.96
N GLY A 23 20.02 3.89 8.21
CA GLY A 23 21.04 3.72 7.18
C GLY A 23 20.52 3.30 5.80
N ARG A 24 19.25 2.93 5.64
CA ARG A 24 18.72 2.40 4.37
C ARG A 24 18.63 3.44 3.27
N LEU A 25 18.46 4.72 3.63
CA LEU A 25 18.42 5.82 2.67
C LEU A 25 19.78 6.01 1.97
N ALA A 26 20.88 5.71 2.67
CA ALA A 26 22.24 5.83 2.15
C ALA A 26 22.73 4.55 1.42
N ASP A 27 22.07 3.41 1.64
CA ASP A 27 22.43 2.13 1.05
C ASP A 27 21.98 2.01 -0.41
N LYS A 28 22.79 2.52 -1.35
CA LYS A 28 22.53 2.43 -2.80
C LYS A 28 22.48 0.99 -3.32
N ALA A 29 23.07 0.02 -2.62
CA ALA A 29 23.00 -1.39 -3.01
C ALA A 29 21.65 -2.01 -2.65
N LYS A 30 20.82 -1.33 -1.83
CA LYS A 30 19.49 -1.77 -1.39
C LYS A 30 19.55 -3.17 -0.78
N SER A 31 20.54 -3.42 0.08
CA SER A 31 20.79 -4.73 0.70
C SER A 31 19.60 -5.23 1.54
N TRP A 32 18.73 -4.31 1.98
CA TRP A 32 17.47 -4.59 2.67
C TRP A 32 16.36 -5.14 1.74
N CYS A 33 16.49 -4.99 0.43
CA CYS A 33 15.50 -5.46 -0.53
C CYS A 33 15.68 -6.95 -0.84
N THR A 34 14.69 -7.76 -0.46
CA THR A 34 14.66 -9.20 -0.76
C THR A 34 13.74 -9.57 -1.92
N CYS A 35 12.86 -8.67 -2.35
CA CYS A 35 11.94 -8.90 -3.47
C CYS A 35 12.55 -8.56 -4.85
N GLY A 36 13.63 -7.77 -4.88
CA GLY A 36 14.33 -7.35 -6.11
C GLY A 36 13.76 -6.09 -6.78
N CYS A 37 12.61 -5.57 -6.35
CA CYS A 37 11.90 -4.47 -7.03
C CYS A 37 11.86 -3.16 -6.24
N CYS A 38 12.49 -3.06 -5.07
CA CYS A 38 12.49 -1.81 -4.29
C CYS A 38 13.45 -0.76 -4.86
N GLU A 39 13.13 0.49 -4.61
CA GLU A 39 13.95 1.68 -4.90
C GLU A 39 14.25 2.46 -3.60
N ILE A 40 15.21 3.39 -3.67
CA ILE A 40 15.47 4.31 -2.56
C ILE A 40 14.38 5.38 -2.57
N MET A 41 13.69 5.53 -1.44
CA MET A 41 12.57 6.44 -1.29
C MET A 41 13.03 7.81 -0.75
N ASP A 42 12.08 8.74 -0.63
CA ASP A 42 12.36 10.11 -0.17
C ASP A 42 12.70 10.17 1.32
N THR A 43 12.23 9.18 2.10
CA THR A 43 12.53 9.04 3.53
C THR A 43 13.00 7.63 3.87
N GLU A 44 13.74 7.53 4.95
CA GLU A 44 14.27 6.26 5.46
C GLU A 44 13.16 5.28 5.84
N ARG A 45 12.11 5.77 6.49
CA ARG A 45 10.94 4.97 6.86
C ARG A 45 10.26 4.33 5.64
N GLU A 46 10.27 5.00 4.49
CA GLU A 46 9.69 4.49 3.25
C GLU A 46 10.60 3.45 2.56
N CYS A 47 11.84 3.27 3.00
CA CYS A 47 12.77 2.26 2.49
C CYS A 47 12.52 0.87 3.13
N ILE A 48 11.30 0.35 2.96
CA ILE A 48 10.87 -0.96 3.45
C ILE A 48 10.47 -1.90 2.31
N CYS A 49 10.90 -3.16 2.38
CA CYS A 49 10.59 -4.19 1.39
C CYS A 49 9.20 -4.79 1.64
N CYS A 50 8.49 -5.17 0.57
CA CYS A 50 7.18 -5.84 0.71
C CYS A 50 7.25 -7.14 1.52
N ASN A 51 8.38 -7.85 1.48
CA ASN A 51 8.57 -9.10 2.21
C ASN A 51 8.87 -8.88 3.70
N GLU A 52 9.11 -7.63 4.14
CA GLU A 52 9.25 -7.27 5.56
C GLU A 52 7.89 -6.96 6.22
N ILE A 53 6.83 -6.84 5.43
CA ILE A 53 5.49 -6.51 5.89
C ILE A 53 4.66 -7.79 5.90
N GLU A 54 4.20 -8.21 7.08
CA GLU A 54 3.52 -9.49 7.28
C GLU A 54 2.22 -9.57 6.48
N GLU A 55 1.39 -8.53 6.53
CA GLU A 55 0.09 -8.47 5.87
C GLU A 55 0.21 -8.50 4.34
N ILE A 56 1.34 -8.03 3.80
CA ILE A 56 1.63 -8.15 2.37
C ILE A 56 2.09 -9.56 2.02
N ARG A 57 2.94 -10.15 2.87
CA ARG A 57 3.43 -11.51 2.68
C ARG A 57 2.29 -12.54 2.75
N GLU A 58 1.32 -12.35 3.63
CA GLU A 58 0.11 -13.17 3.70
C GLU A 58 -0.64 -13.16 2.36
N LYS A 59 -0.82 -12.00 1.73
CA LYS A 59 -1.43 -11.91 0.40
C LYS A 59 -0.63 -12.64 -0.68
N GLN A 60 0.70 -12.57 -0.63
CA GLN A 60 1.53 -13.35 -1.56
C GLN A 60 1.35 -14.86 -1.35
N ASP A 61 1.18 -15.29 -0.10
CA ASP A 61 1.03 -16.69 0.27
C ASP A 61 -0.37 -17.26 0.00
N GLU A 62 -1.43 -16.42 -0.11
CA GLU A 62 -2.79 -16.85 -0.48
C GLU A 62 -2.82 -17.64 -1.81
N LEU A 63 -1.91 -17.34 -2.74
CA LEU A 63 -1.80 -18.04 -4.03
C LEU A 63 -1.34 -19.50 -3.89
N LYS A 64 -0.66 -19.87 -2.79
CA LYS A 64 -0.26 -21.26 -2.51
C LYS A 64 -1.46 -22.21 -2.47
N CYS A 65 -2.61 -21.70 -2.02
CA CYS A 65 -3.83 -22.48 -1.87
C CYS A 65 -4.60 -22.62 -3.19
N MET A 66 -4.27 -21.84 -4.22
CA MET A 66 -4.98 -21.82 -5.49
C MET A 66 -4.31 -22.64 -6.59
N ASP A 67 -3.00 -22.84 -6.54
CA ASP A 67 -2.27 -23.63 -7.53
C ASP A 67 -1.13 -24.40 -6.85
N TYR A 68 -1.16 -25.73 -6.93
CA TYR A 68 -0.40 -26.70 -6.11
C TYR A 68 1.13 -26.66 -6.26
N SER A 69 1.70 -25.65 -6.93
CA SER A 69 3.15 -25.52 -7.16
C SER A 69 3.74 -24.32 -6.42
N GLN A 70 4.86 -24.55 -5.74
CA GLN A 70 5.62 -23.52 -5.01
C GLN A 70 6.14 -22.40 -5.93
N ASP A 71 6.24 -22.68 -7.24
CA ASP A 71 6.73 -21.75 -8.27
C ASP A 71 5.71 -20.65 -8.63
N SER A 72 4.46 -20.75 -8.13
CA SER A 72 3.41 -19.76 -8.37
C SER A 72 3.45 -18.56 -7.41
N ILE A 73 4.27 -18.62 -6.34
CA ILE A 73 4.32 -17.56 -5.32
C ILE A 73 5.13 -16.37 -5.86
N PRO A 74 4.52 -15.18 -5.98
CA PRO A 74 5.21 -14.00 -6.46
C PRO A 74 6.26 -13.55 -5.43
N LYS A 75 7.50 -13.34 -5.88
CA LYS A 75 8.61 -12.84 -5.04
C LYS A 75 8.41 -11.40 -4.57
N CYS A 76 7.58 -10.63 -5.27
CA CYS A 76 7.22 -9.27 -4.96
C CYS A 76 5.70 -9.06 -5.03
N ILE A 77 5.15 -8.19 -4.19
CA ILE A 77 3.72 -7.84 -4.23
C ILE A 77 3.28 -7.27 -5.58
N ILE A 78 4.17 -6.58 -6.30
CA ILE A 78 3.83 -6.00 -7.60
C ILE A 78 3.60 -7.04 -8.70
N ASP A 79 4.12 -8.26 -8.51
CA ASP A 79 3.92 -9.39 -9.42
C ASP A 79 2.65 -10.18 -9.08
N HIS A 80 2.04 -9.92 -7.92
CA HIS A 80 0.78 -10.53 -7.54
C HIS A 80 -0.35 -10.04 -8.47
N PRO A 81 -1.18 -10.92 -9.06
CA PRO A 81 -2.25 -10.52 -9.98
C PRO A 81 -3.22 -9.51 -9.36
N GLY A 82 -3.58 -9.73 -8.08
CA GLY A 82 -4.39 -8.79 -7.30
C GLY A 82 -3.79 -7.39 -7.15
N PHE A 83 -2.46 -7.20 -7.27
CA PHE A 83 -1.87 -5.86 -7.26
C PHE A 83 -2.26 -5.09 -8.52
N ASN A 84 -2.21 -5.74 -9.68
CA ASN A 84 -2.61 -5.11 -10.93
C ASN A 84 -4.10 -4.68 -10.87
N GLU A 85 -4.95 -5.61 -10.43
CA GLU A 85 -6.40 -5.39 -10.35
C GLU A 85 -6.78 -4.31 -9.35
N ASN A 86 -6.15 -4.26 -8.18
CA ASN A 86 -6.54 -3.35 -7.11
C ASN A 86 -5.81 -1.99 -7.15
N CYS A 87 -4.56 -1.95 -7.64
CA CYS A 87 -3.68 -0.80 -7.45
C CYS A 87 -3.30 -0.09 -8.75
N THR A 88 -3.40 -0.74 -9.92
CA THR A 88 -3.03 -0.11 -11.21
C THR A 88 -4.15 -0.07 -12.24
N ALA A 89 -5.20 -0.88 -12.10
CA ALA A 89 -6.35 -0.86 -13.00
C ALA A 89 -7.23 0.38 -12.78
N ILE A 90 -7.25 1.30 -13.77
CA ILE A 90 -7.96 2.58 -13.68
C ILE A 90 -9.45 2.42 -13.35
N TRP A 91 -10.13 1.44 -13.94
CA TRP A 91 -11.57 1.21 -13.72
C TRP A 91 -11.88 0.72 -12.30
N ALA A 92 -11.01 -0.11 -11.73
CA ALA A 92 -11.11 -0.53 -10.33
C ALA A 92 -10.87 0.66 -9.40
N LEU A 93 -9.83 1.47 -9.65
CA LEU A 93 -9.54 2.67 -8.88
C LEU A 93 -10.64 3.72 -8.99
N GLN A 94 -11.31 3.85 -10.13
CA GLN A 94 -12.45 4.76 -10.29
C GLN A 94 -13.61 4.35 -9.38
N THR A 95 -13.93 3.06 -9.34
CA THR A 95 -14.96 2.52 -8.45
C THR A 95 -14.59 2.72 -6.98
N ALA A 96 -13.36 2.40 -6.60
CA ALA A 96 -12.83 2.62 -5.25
C ALA A 96 -12.87 4.09 -4.84
N TYR A 97 -12.60 4.99 -5.79
CA TYR A 97 -12.67 6.43 -5.55
C TYR A 97 -14.10 6.90 -5.27
N PHE A 98 -15.10 6.39 -5.98
CA PHE A 98 -16.50 6.75 -5.70
C PHE A 98 -16.96 6.27 -4.33
N ALA A 99 -16.50 5.09 -3.89
CA ALA A 99 -16.72 4.62 -2.52
C ALA A 99 -16.07 5.58 -1.49
N TYR A 100 -14.82 5.98 -1.72
CA TYR A 100 -14.12 6.96 -0.88
C TYR A 100 -14.85 8.31 -0.82
N GLN A 101 -15.32 8.82 -1.97
CA GLN A 101 -16.06 10.08 -2.03
C GLN A 101 -17.35 10.06 -1.21
N THR A 102 -18.01 8.91 -1.16
CA THR A 102 -19.25 8.75 -0.39
C THR A 102 -18.98 8.84 1.11
N GLU A 103 -17.83 8.33 1.56
CA GLU A 103 -17.45 8.28 2.97
C GLU A 103 -16.79 9.58 3.47
N TYR A 104 -16.00 10.26 2.63
CA TYR A 104 -15.15 11.41 3.03
C TYR A 104 -15.39 12.70 2.24
N GLY A 105 -16.28 12.68 1.24
CA GLY A 105 -16.52 13.82 0.34
C GLY A 105 -15.52 13.92 -0.82
N ARG A 106 -15.69 14.96 -1.64
CA ARG A 106 -14.91 15.16 -2.87
C ARG A 106 -13.58 15.89 -2.59
N ASP A 107 -12.48 15.38 -3.15
CA ASP A 107 -11.19 16.09 -3.18
C ASP A 107 -11.08 17.10 -4.34
N LYS A 108 -10.08 17.98 -4.24
CA LYS A 108 -9.69 18.95 -5.30
C LYS A 108 -8.39 18.55 -6.02
N TYR A 109 -8.03 17.26 -6.02
CA TYR A 109 -6.78 16.80 -6.63
C TYR A 109 -6.88 16.68 -8.16
N SER A 110 -5.73 16.74 -8.83
CA SER A 110 -5.65 16.31 -10.24
C SER A 110 -6.01 14.82 -10.37
N PRO A 111 -6.45 14.35 -11.55
CA PRO A 111 -6.78 12.95 -11.77
C PRO A 111 -5.65 11.99 -11.37
N GLU A 112 -4.40 12.28 -11.73
CA GLU A 112 -3.22 11.44 -11.45
C GLU A 112 -2.94 11.37 -9.96
N LYS A 113 -2.98 12.53 -9.28
CA LYS A 113 -2.82 12.60 -7.83
C LYS A 113 -3.92 11.80 -7.15
N ARG A 114 -5.17 11.95 -7.57
CA ARG A 114 -6.31 11.19 -7.05
C ARG A 114 -6.10 9.69 -7.19
N TYR A 115 -5.84 9.19 -8.40
CA TYR A 115 -5.67 7.75 -8.62
C TYR A 115 -4.50 7.17 -7.85
N ARG A 116 -3.41 7.92 -7.70
CA ARG A 116 -2.29 7.53 -6.85
C ARG A 116 -2.69 7.37 -5.37
N TYR A 117 -3.39 8.34 -4.79
CA TYR A 117 -3.87 8.23 -3.40
C TYR A 117 -4.91 7.13 -3.23
N THR A 118 -5.77 6.93 -4.24
CA THR A 118 -6.72 5.81 -4.23
C THR A 118 -5.99 4.47 -4.31
N ALA A 119 -4.95 4.34 -5.13
CA ALA A 119 -4.14 3.13 -5.22
C ALA A 119 -3.43 2.80 -3.90
N TYR A 120 -2.85 3.80 -3.23
CA TYR A 120 -2.29 3.62 -1.90
C TYR A 120 -3.32 3.10 -0.90
N ARG A 121 -4.51 3.72 -0.88
CA ARG A 121 -5.61 3.28 -0.01
C ARG A 121 -6.11 1.88 -0.36
N GLN A 122 -6.18 1.53 -1.63
CA GLN A 122 -6.59 0.20 -2.08
C GLN A 122 -5.59 -0.86 -1.64
N LEU A 123 -4.28 -0.60 -1.78
CA LEU A 123 -3.25 -1.51 -1.28
C LEU A 123 -3.38 -1.72 0.23
N THR A 124 -3.55 -0.65 0.98
CA THR A 124 -3.78 -0.73 2.43
C THR A 124 -5.04 -1.53 2.76
N ARG A 125 -6.17 -1.24 2.11
CA ARG A 125 -7.43 -1.95 2.34
C ARG A 125 -7.35 -3.43 1.95
N TRP A 126 -6.61 -3.73 0.89
CA TRP A 126 -6.46 -5.10 0.42
C TRP A 126 -5.64 -5.94 1.40
N CYS A 127 -4.49 -5.43 1.86
CA CYS A 127 -3.60 -6.19 2.75
C CYS A 127 -4.08 -6.20 4.22
N TRP A 128 -4.55 -5.07 4.76
CA TRP A 128 -4.94 -4.93 6.19
C TRP A 128 -6.45 -4.98 6.44
N GLY A 129 -7.29 -4.98 5.40
CA GLY A 129 -8.74 -4.87 5.57
C GLY A 129 -9.16 -3.48 6.06
N PHE A 130 -9.98 -3.43 7.11
CA PHE A 130 -10.42 -2.17 7.70
C PHE A 130 -9.37 -1.65 8.68
N VAL A 131 -8.77 -0.51 8.32
CA VAL A 131 -7.83 0.20 9.19
C VAL A 131 -8.51 1.48 9.67
N GLY A 132 -8.43 1.76 10.98
CA GLY A 132 -9.02 2.95 11.60
C GLY A 132 -8.61 4.25 10.89
N ARG A 133 -9.45 5.29 10.99
CA ARG A 133 -9.31 6.53 10.20
C ARG A 133 -7.97 7.27 10.38
N GLU A 134 -7.32 7.10 11.52
CA GLU A 134 -6.10 7.81 11.89
C GLU A 134 -4.82 6.99 11.72
N VAL A 135 -4.96 5.70 11.43
CA VAL A 135 -3.80 4.80 11.27
C VAL A 135 -3.17 5.03 9.90
N ARG A 136 -1.87 5.35 9.92
CA ARG A 136 -1.09 5.54 8.70
C ARG A 136 -0.09 4.41 8.54
N ILE A 137 -0.30 3.62 7.50
CA ILE A 137 0.59 2.51 7.15
C ILE A 137 1.63 2.98 6.16
N VAL A 138 2.88 2.61 6.40
CA VAL A 138 3.97 2.81 5.45
C VAL A 138 3.92 1.71 4.40
N LEU A 139 3.76 2.08 3.14
CA LEU A 139 3.72 1.14 2.02
C LEU A 139 5.13 0.76 1.57
N PRO A 140 5.34 -0.47 1.05
CA PRO A 140 6.66 -0.88 0.62
C PRO A 140 7.12 -0.11 -0.61
N SER A 141 8.44 0.09 -0.68
CA SER A 141 9.09 0.87 -1.72
C SER A 141 8.75 0.38 -3.13
N CYS A 142 8.76 -0.94 -3.37
CA CYS A 142 8.42 -1.52 -4.67
C CYS A 142 7.00 -1.13 -5.13
N ALA A 143 6.00 -1.20 -4.25
CA ALA A 143 4.63 -0.85 -4.57
C ALA A 143 4.49 0.65 -4.82
N VAL A 144 5.09 1.49 -3.97
CA VAL A 144 5.05 2.94 -4.12
C VAL A 144 5.68 3.36 -5.44
N SER A 145 6.87 2.83 -5.76
CA SER A 145 7.59 3.12 -7.00
C SER A 145 6.77 2.71 -8.22
N LYS A 146 6.16 1.51 -8.19
CA LYS A 146 5.29 1.04 -9.27
C LYS A 146 4.06 1.94 -9.45
N ILE A 147 3.37 2.32 -8.38
CA ILE A 147 2.19 3.21 -8.46
C ILE A 147 2.59 4.60 -8.98
N ARG A 148 3.72 5.17 -8.52
CA ARG A 148 4.24 6.45 -9.03
C ARG A 148 4.57 6.39 -10.52
N SER A 149 5.06 5.26 -11.03
CA SER A 149 5.33 5.07 -12.45
C SER A 149 4.06 5.03 -13.31
N VAL A 150 2.97 4.50 -12.78
CA VAL A 150 1.67 4.43 -13.47
C VAL A 150 0.94 5.78 -13.40
N PHE A 151 1.05 6.48 -12.27
CA PHE A 151 0.41 7.78 -12.00
C PHE A 151 1.45 8.86 -11.63
N PRO A 152 2.16 9.42 -12.65
CA PRO A 152 3.25 10.36 -12.44
C PRO A 152 2.78 11.72 -11.89
N SER A 153 3.72 12.51 -11.36
CA SER A 153 3.50 13.87 -10.82
C SER A 153 4.81 14.64 -10.82
N ASP A 154 4.75 15.93 -11.09
CA ASP A 154 5.96 16.78 -11.19
C ASP A 154 6.69 16.96 -9.86
N ASN A 155 5.97 16.88 -8.73
CA ASN A 155 6.56 16.95 -7.38
C ASN A 155 5.96 15.85 -6.48
N TYR A 156 6.81 14.98 -5.92
CA TYR A 156 6.40 14.03 -4.88
C TYR A 156 6.78 14.55 -3.50
N ILE A 157 5.86 14.44 -2.55
CA ILE A 157 6.12 14.68 -1.13
C ILE A 157 6.05 13.34 -0.42
N GLY A 158 7.17 12.91 0.16
CA GLY A 158 7.32 11.70 0.99
C GLY A 158 6.26 11.58 2.10
N PHE A 159 6.22 10.42 2.75
CA PHE A 159 5.33 10.19 3.90
C PHE A 159 5.49 11.29 4.96
N LYS A 160 4.36 11.87 5.37
CA LYS A 160 4.29 12.86 6.45
C LYS A 160 3.46 12.31 7.58
N LEU A 161 4.01 12.36 8.79
CA LEU A 161 3.28 12.15 10.04
C LEU A 161 2.14 13.18 10.14
N PRO A 162 1.01 12.83 10.78
CA PRO A 162 0.05 13.84 11.21
C PRO A 162 0.77 14.86 12.11
N ARG A 163 0.39 16.13 12.05
CA ARG A 163 0.83 17.08 13.07
C ARG A 163 0.23 16.64 14.39
N THR A 164 1.06 16.21 15.33
CA THR A 164 0.67 16.15 16.74
C THR A 164 0.60 17.59 17.21
N ASP A 165 -0.61 18.13 17.28
CA ASP A 165 -0.83 19.39 17.97
C ASP A 165 -0.48 19.16 19.45
N GLN A 166 0.49 19.94 19.94
CA GLN A 166 0.88 20.05 21.34
C GLN A 166 -0.08 20.98 22.08
#